data_AF-A0A535N3W7-F1
#
_entry.id   AF-A0A535N3W7-F1
#
_cell.length_a   1.000
_cell.length_b   1.000
_cell.length_c   1.000
_cell.angle_alpha   90.00
_cell.angle_beta   90.00
_cell.angle_gamma   90.00
#
_symmetry.space_group_name_H-M   'P 1'
#
loop_
_entity.id
_entity.type
_entity.pdbx_description
1 polymer ?
#
loop_
_entity_poly.entity_id
_entity_poly.type
_entity_poly.pdbx_seq_one_letter_code
_entity_poly.pdbx_strand_id
1 'polypeptide(L)' 'MADSIRIANCSGFYGDRFSAAREMLEGGPIDVLTGEYLAELTMLILWKSRQKDPDAGYA' A
#
# COMPACT_ATOMS: atom_id res chain seq x y z
N MET A 1 -28.82 -19.98 0.03
CA MET A 1 -28.04 -18.81 -0.46
C MET A 1 -26.58 -19.10 -0.18
N ALA A 2 -25.69 -18.85 -1.12
CA ALA A 2 -24.25 -18.91 -0.83
C ALA A 2 -23.89 -17.71 0.05
N ASP A 3 -23.07 -17.93 1.08
CA ASP A 3 -22.56 -16.84 1.92
C ASP A 3 -21.75 -15.85 1.08
N SER A 4 -21.81 -14.56 1.44
CA SER A 4 -21.04 -13.52 0.76
C SER A 4 -19.56 -13.60 1.12
N ILE A 5 -18.69 -13.42 0.12
CA ILE A 5 -17.24 -13.33 0.30
C ILE A 5 -16.85 -11.86 0.44
N ARG A 6 -16.09 -11.54 1.49
CA ARG A 6 -15.59 -10.20 1.79
C ARG A 6 -14.15 -10.08 1.30
N ILE A 7 -13.95 -9.23 0.30
CA ILE A 7 -12.64 -8.97 -0.32
C ILE A 7 -12.18 -7.57 0.10
N ALA A 8 -11.04 -7.50 0.79
CA ALA A 8 -10.38 -6.25 1.14
C ALA A 8 -9.15 -5.99 0.26
N ASN A 9 -8.66 -4.76 0.29
CA ASN A 9 -7.47 -4.33 -0.44
C ASN A 9 -6.55 -3.53 0.49
N CYS A 10 -5.23 -3.71 0.35
CA CYS A 10 -4.22 -2.82 0.90
C CYS A 10 -3.41 -2.18 -0.23
N SER A 11 -3.15 -0.88 -0.10
CA SER A 11 -2.23 -0.17 -1.00
C SER A 11 -0.82 -0.17 -0.45
N GLY A 12 0.13 -0.18 -1.37
CA GLY A 12 1.55 -0.02 -1.12
C GLY A 12 2.11 1.16 -1.89
N PHE A 13 1.86 2.36 -1.39
CA PHE A 13 2.34 3.61 -1.96
C PHE A 13 3.20 4.40 -0.95
N TYR A 14 4.00 5.34 -1.43
CA TYR A 14 4.86 6.19 -0.60
C TYR A 14 4.08 6.93 0.50
N GLY A 15 4.39 6.65 1.77
CA GLY A 15 3.70 7.23 2.91
C GLY A 15 2.47 6.45 3.40
N ASP A 16 2.19 5.28 2.81
CA ASP A 16 1.16 4.38 3.32
C ASP A 16 1.49 3.82 4.71
N ARG A 17 0.42 3.40 5.39
CA ARG A 17 0.51 2.78 6.71
C ARG A 17 0.85 1.30 6.59
N PHE A 18 2.11 0.97 6.85
CA PHE A 18 2.62 -0.41 6.83
C PHE A 18 1.82 -1.40 7.70
N SER A 19 1.21 -0.95 8.81
CA SER A 19 0.41 -1.82 9.68
C SER A 19 -0.95 -2.20 9.10
N ALA A 20 -1.45 -1.52 8.06
CA ALA A 20 -2.82 -1.68 7.59
C ALA A 20 -3.13 -3.10 7.10
N ALA A 21 -2.21 -3.73 6.35
CA ALA A 21 -2.38 -5.11 5.91
C ALA A 21 -2.46 -6.09 7.10
N ARG A 22 -1.63 -5.87 8.13
CA ARG A 22 -1.62 -6.68 9.35
C ARG A 22 -2.92 -6.52 10.14
N GLU A 23 -3.40 -5.29 10.31
CA GLU A 23 -4.67 -5.01 10.99
C GLU A 23 -5.85 -5.72 10.30
N MET A 24 -5.85 -5.78 8.96
CA MET A 24 -6.87 -6.52 8.19
C MET A 24 -6.78 -8.03 8.39
N LEU A 25 -5.58 -8.60 8.51
CA LEU A 25 -5.39 -10.04 8.74
C LEU A 25 -5.70 -10.48 10.17
N GLU A 26 -5.34 -9.65 11.16
CA GLU A 26 -5.47 -10.01 12.58
C GLU A 26 -6.85 -9.66 13.17
N GLY A 27 -7.59 -8.70 12.59
CA GLY A 27 -8.87 -8.24 13.14
C GLY A 27 -9.93 -7.83 12.12
N GLY A 28 -9.65 -7.92 10.82
CA GLY A 28 -10.61 -7.57 9.77
C GLY A 28 -11.64 -8.69 9.53
N PRO A 29 -12.93 -8.37 9.33
CA PRO A 29 -13.93 -9.36 8.94
C PRO A 29 -13.80 -9.65 7.43
N ILE A 30 -12.68 -10.21 6.99
CA ILE A 30 -12.37 -10.41 5.56
C ILE A 30 -12.06 -11.86 5.28
N ASP A 31 -12.46 -12.31 4.09
CA ASP A 31 -12.17 -13.66 3.60
C ASP A 31 -10.95 -13.66 2.67
N VAL A 32 -10.73 -12.53 1.98
CA VAL A 32 -9.61 -12.34 1.05
C VAL A 32 -9.00 -10.97 1.26
N LEU A 33 -7.67 -10.91 1.32
CA LEU A 33 -6.91 -9.67 1.22
C LEU A 33 -6.19 -9.62 -0.13
N THR A 34 -6.43 -8.54 -0.86
CA THR A 34 -5.71 -8.17 -2.08
C THR A 34 -4.73 -7.05 -1.78
N GLY A 35 -3.71 -6.90 -2.62
CA GLY A 35 -2.74 -5.81 -2.52
C GLY A 35 -2.52 -5.15 -3.87
N GLU A 36 -2.48 -3.83 -3.89
CA GLU A 36 -2.03 -3.06 -5.04
C GLU A 36 -0.78 -2.22 -4.71
N TYR A 37 0.12 -2.11 -5.68
CA TYR A 37 1.36 -1.34 -5.56
C TYR A 37 1.49 -0.44 -6.79
N LEU A 38 0.88 0.74 -6.73
CA LEU A 38 1.00 1.72 -7.81
C LEU A 38 2.38 2.37 -7.77
N ALA A 39 3.24 1.96 -8.70
CA ALA A 39 4.59 2.49 -8.79
C ALA A 39 4.63 3.96 -9.24
N GLU A 40 3.73 4.41 -10.11
CA GLU A 40 3.84 5.71 -10.79
C GLU A 40 3.86 6.90 -9.83
N LEU A 41 2.92 6.95 -8.88
CA LEU A 41 2.86 8.04 -7.91
C LEU A 41 4.05 7.99 -6.94
N THR A 42 4.43 6.79 -6.49
CA THR A 42 5.62 6.58 -5.63
C THR A 42 6.87 7.08 -6.34
N MET A 43 7.08 6.68 -7.59
CA MET A 43 8.24 7.07 -8.39
C MET A 43 8.26 8.56 -8.68
N LEU A 44 7.11 9.20 -8.91
CA LEU A 44 7.03 10.66 -9.06
C LEU A 44 7.48 11.39 -7.79
N ILE A 45 7.07 10.91 -6.61
CA ILE A 45 7.47 11.51 -5.33
C ILE A 45 8.96 11.32 -5.09
N LEU A 46 9.48 10.11 -5.30
CA LEU A 46 10.91 9.83 -5.15
C LEU A 46 11.75 10.66 -6.14
N TRP A 47 11.27 10.83 -7.38
CA TRP A 47 11.92 11.69 -8.36
C TRP A 47 11.95 13.16 -7.91
N LYS A 48 10.84 13.69 -7.37
CA LYS A 48 10.81 15.04 -6.80
C LYS A 48 11.73 15.18 -5.59
N SER A 49 11.82 14.15 -4.75
CA SER A 49 12.74 14.12 -3.60
C SER A 49 14.18 14.22 -4.07
N ARG A 50 14.56 13.40 -5.05
CA ARG A 50 15.90 13.39 -5.64
C ARG A 50 16.29 14.70 -6.33
N GLN A 51 15.32 15.41 -6.92
CA GLN A 51 15.56 16.75 -7.46
C GLN A 51 15.93 17.78 -6.38
N LYS A 52 15.39 17.63 -5.16
CA LYS A 52 15.69 18.52 -4.03
C LYS A 52 17.01 18.16 -3.38
N ASP A 53 17.28 16.87 -3.22
CA ASP A 53 18.50 16.33 -2.63
C ASP A 53 18.98 15.12 -3.47
N PRO A 54 20.02 15.30 -4.29
CA PRO A 54 20.57 14.24 -5.13
C PRO A 54 21.11 13.04 -4.35
N ASP A 55 21.47 13.23 -3.07
CA ASP A 55 22.08 12.22 -2.20
C ASP A 55 21.04 11.47 -1.36
N ALA A 56 19.77 11.91 -1.36
CA ALA A 56 18.68 11.31 -0.56
C ALA A 56 18.24 9.90 -1.02
N GLY A 57 18.75 9.37 -2.13
CA GLY A 57 18.42 8.04 -2.60
C GLY A 57 16.96 7.88 -3.05
N TYR A 58 16.40 6.67 -2.88
CA TYR A 58 15.03 6.30 -3.32
C TYR A 58 14.15 5.73 -2.19
N ALA A 59 14.60 5.81 -0.93
CA ALA A 59 13.89 5.33 0.26
C ALA A 59 14.38 6.06 1.51
#